data_AF-A0A8T3SXY0-F1
#
_entry.id   AF-A0A8T3SXY0-F1
#
_cell.length_a   1.000
_cell.length_b   1.000
_cell.length_c   1.000
_cell.angle_alpha   90.00
_cell.angle_beta   90.00
_cell.angle_gamma   90.00
#
_symmetry.space_group_name_H-M   'P 1'
#
loop_
_entity.id
_entity.type
_entity.pdbx_description
1 polymer ?
#
loop_
_entity_poly.entity_id
_entity_poly.type
_entity_poly.pdbx_seq_one_letter_code
_entity_poly.pdbx_strand_id
1 'polypeptide(L)' 'MNESKRDVCARKSCECKLGHNLVERGGNKYCSQGCAENKGCNHSR' A
#
# COMPACT_ATOMS: atom_id res chain seq x y z
N MET A 1 1.38 21.86 0.16
CA MET A 1 1.17 21.04 1.37
C MET A 1 -0.32 20.76 1.55
N ASN A 2 -0.86 19.80 0.81
CA ASN A 2 -2.12 19.15 1.15
C ASN A 2 -2.05 17.71 0.60
N GLU A 3 -1.11 16.94 1.14
CA GLU A 3 -1.03 15.52 0.81
C GLU A 3 -2.00 14.76 1.73
N SER A 4 -3.07 14.25 1.12
CA SER A 4 -4.03 13.34 1.75
C SER A 4 -3.28 12.14 2.32
N LYS A 5 -3.26 12.01 3.65
CA LYS A 5 -2.73 10.84 4.37
C LYS A 5 -3.46 9.51 4.06
N ARG A 6 -4.32 9.46 3.02
CA ARG A 6 -5.11 8.28 2.62
C ARG A 6 -4.45 7.43 1.55
N ASP A 7 -3.41 7.94 0.89
CA ASP A 7 -2.69 7.26 -0.18
C ASP A 7 -1.44 6.53 0.35
N VAL A 8 -1.48 5.99 1.57
CA VAL A 8 -0.37 5.24 2.16
C VAL A 8 -0.80 3.80 2.34
N CYS A 9 0.07 2.86 1.98
CA CYS A 9 -0.18 1.44 2.14
C CYS A 9 -0.57 1.12 3.60
N ALA A 10 -1.65 0.35 3.79
CA ALA A 10 -2.12 -0.05 5.12
C ALA A 10 -1.10 -0.92 5.89
N ARG A 11 -0.10 -1.48 5.19
CA ARG A 11 1.02 -2.18 5.80
C ARG A 11 1.90 -1.17 6.54
N LYS A 12 1.87 -1.17 7.88
CA LYS A 12 2.67 -0.25 8.73
C LYS A 12 4.17 -0.21 8.41
N SER A 13 4.77 -1.35 8.03
CA SER A 13 6.17 -1.43 7.61
C SER A 13 6.42 -0.99 6.17
N CYS A 14 5.42 -0.43 5.49
CA CYS A 14 5.45 -0.05 4.09
C CYS A 14 5.18 1.44 3.97
N GLU A 15 6.21 2.21 3.63
CA GLU A 15 6.10 3.66 3.47
C GLU A 15 5.67 4.07 2.05
N CYS A 16 5.15 3.11 1.30
CA CYS A 16 4.89 3.25 -0.11
C CYS A 16 3.58 4.00 -0.32
N LYS A 17 3.62 5.00 -1.20
CA LYS A 17 2.42 5.68 -1.66
C LYS A 17 1.59 4.70 -2.50
N LEU A 18 0.29 4.70 -2.26
CA LEU A 18 -0.69 3.99 -3.08
C LEU A 18 -0.73 4.67 -4.44
N GLY A 19 -0.35 3.94 -5.49
CA GLY A 19 -0.51 4.37 -6.87
C GLY A 19 -1.89 3.99 -7.42
N HIS A 20 -2.07 4.12 -8.73
CA HIS A 20 -3.31 3.73 -9.41
C HIS A 20 -3.60 2.22 -9.34
N ASN A 21 -2.58 1.37 -9.13
CA ASN A 21 -2.72 -0.09 -9.04
C ASN A 21 -2.62 -0.58 -7.59
N LEU A 22 -3.48 -0.05 -6.72
CA LEU A 22 -3.58 -0.52 -5.34
C LEU A 22 -4.46 -1.78 -5.24
N VAL A 23 -4.21 -2.57 -4.19
CA VAL A 23 -4.97 -3.78 -3.87
C VAL A 23 -5.84 -3.51 -2.65
N GLU A 24 -7.14 -3.78 -2.74
CA GLU A 24 -8.07 -3.63 -1.62
C GLU A 24 -8.41 -5.00 -1.03
N ARG A 25 -8.27 -5.14 0.30
CA ARG A 25 -8.59 -6.38 1.00
C ARG A 25 -9.12 -6.08 2.40
N GLY A 26 -10.34 -6.54 2.70
CA GLY A 26 -10.95 -6.33 4.01
C GLY A 26 -11.10 -4.85 4.40
N GLY A 27 -11.35 -3.97 3.43
CA GLY A 27 -11.47 -2.52 3.64
C GLY A 27 -10.15 -1.75 3.74
N ASN A 28 -9.01 -2.44 3.67
CA ASN A 28 -7.69 -1.82 3.68
C ASN A 28 -7.10 -1.74 2.27
N LYS A 29 -6.37 -0.66 1.99
CA LYS A 29 -5.69 -0.41 0.71
C LYS A 29 -4.19 -0.69 0.82
N TYR A 30 -3.65 -1.43 -0.14
CA TYR A 30 -2.27 -1.90 -0.14
C TYR A 30 -1.58 -1.53 -1.45
N CYS A 31 -0.29 -1.18 -1.42
CA CYS A 31 0.45 -0.80 -2.64
C CYS A 31 0.80 -1.99 -3.55
N SER A 32 0.69 -3.22 -3.04
CA SER A 32 0.90 -4.45 -3.81
C SER A 32 0.14 -5.61 -3.18
N GLN A 33 -0.04 -6.70 -3.94
CA GLN A 33 -0.66 -7.92 -3.43
C GLN A 33 0.18 -8.54 -2.30
N GLY A 34 1.51 -8.45 -2.39
CA GLY A 34 2.42 -8.90 -1.32
C GLY A 34 2.16 -8.18 0.01
N CYS A 35 1.86 -6.89 -0.03
CA CYS A 35 1.47 -6.14 1.18
C CYS A 35 0.15 -6.63 1.77
N ALA A 36 -0.85 -6.89 0.92
CA ALA A 36 -2.15 -7.41 1.33
C ALA A 36 -2.05 -8.84 1.89
N GLU A 37 -1.15 -9.66 1.35
CA GLU A 37 -0.87 -11.03 1.77
C GLU A 37 0.16 -11.15 2.91
N ASN A 38 0.63 -10.04 3.49
CA ASN A 38 1.66 -10.04 4.53
C ASN A 38 3.06 -10.54 4.07
N LYS A 39 3.28 -10.71 2.77
CA LYS A 39 4.54 -11.21 2.17
C LYS A 39 5.61 -10.13 1.95
N GLY A 40 5.34 -8.90 2.39
CA GLY A 40 6.24 -7.74 2.24
C GLY A 40 5.91 -6.89 1.02
N CYS A 41 6.40 -5.65 1.00
CA CYS A 41 6.23 -4.76 -0.15
C CYS A 41 7.33 -5.10 -1.16
N ASN A 42 6.97 -5.83 -2.22
CA ASN A 42 7.94 -6.20 -3.24
C ASN A 42 8.10 -5.05 -4.24
N HIS A 43 8.89 -4.05 -3.85
CA HIS A 43 9.29 -2.92 -4.70
C HIS A 43 10.49 -3.36 -5.54
N SER A 44 10.31 -4.36 -6.39
CA SER A 44 11.23 -4.55 -7.51
C SER A 44 11.10 -3.32 -8.40
N ARG A 45 12.22 -2.61 -8.61
CA ARG A 45 12.32 -1.34 -9.36
C ARG A 45 11.41 -1.25 -10.58
#